data_AF-X0S4B5-F1
#
_entry.id   AF-X0S4B5-F1
#
_cell.length_a   1.000
_cell.length_b   1.000
_cell.length_c   1.000
_cell.angle_alpha   90.00
_cell.angle_beta   90.00
_cell.angle_gamma   90.00
#
_symmetry.space_group_name_H-M   'P 1'
#
loop_
_entity.id
_entity.type
_entity.pdbx_description
1 polymer ?
#
loop_
_entity_poly.entity_id
_entity_poly.type
_entity_poly.pdbx_seq_one_letter_code
_entity_poly.pdbx_strand_id
1 'polypeptide(L)'
;VYPTAVSTGPDVIPNIFKESEINSGVIKLENTCEVGDKIQLVHEDSSKEIVKVIACHETKIVTDSKKKGKVFVYGNEIDDYKSVDYDAISMLNVSATQELHKIIKKLSKKIEDLTNKVNSLENK
;
A
#
# COMPACT_ATOMS: atom_id res chain seq x y z
N VAL A 1 1.34 14.72 17.30
CA VAL A 1 1.89 14.00 16.11
C VAL A 1 0.71 13.36 15.42
N TYR A 2 0.43 13.72 14.15
CA TYR A 2 -0.63 13.07 13.38
C TYR A 2 -0.10 11.71 12.90
N PRO A 3 -0.89 10.64 12.97
CA PRO A 3 -0.46 9.34 12.47
C PRO A 3 -0.26 9.46 10.94
N THR A 4 0.90 9.04 10.46
CA THR A 4 1.19 8.99 9.03
C THR A 4 0.52 7.74 8.48
N ALA A 5 -0.63 7.91 7.83
CA ALA A 5 -1.47 6.81 7.34
C ALA A 5 -0.97 6.16 6.04
N VAL A 6 0.09 6.70 5.45
CA VAL A 6 0.66 6.21 4.19
C VAL A 6 2.15 6.04 4.37
N SER A 7 2.66 4.88 3.98
CA SER A 7 4.10 4.57 3.94
C SER A 7 4.55 4.28 2.53
N THR A 8 5.82 4.53 2.26
CA THR A 8 6.49 4.20 1.00
C THR A 8 7.74 3.39 1.30
N GLY A 9 7.94 2.30 0.57
CA GLY A 9 9.12 1.46 0.71
C GLY A 9 9.21 0.40 -0.39
N PRO A 10 10.26 -0.42 -0.41
CA PRO A 10 10.36 -1.52 -1.36
C PRO A 10 9.39 -2.65 -1.00
N ASP A 11 8.58 -3.07 -1.95
CA ASP A 11 7.74 -4.27 -1.83
C ASP A 11 7.43 -4.85 -3.22
N VAL A 12 6.82 -6.03 -3.25
CA VAL A 12 6.53 -6.77 -4.47
C VAL A 12 5.07 -6.58 -4.88
N ILE A 13 4.85 -6.18 -6.14
CA ILE A 13 3.51 -6.07 -6.72
C ILE A 13 3.14 -7.34 -7.49
N PRO A 14 1.87 -7.80 -7.44
CA PRO A 14 1.39 -8.93 -8.23
C PRO A 14 1.08 -8.51 -9.68
N ASN A 15 2.05 -7.93 -10.39
CA ASN A 15 1.86 -7.46 -11.76
C ASN A 15 1.91 -8.60 -12.81
N ILE A 16 2.57 -9.71 -12.49
CA ILE A 16 2.69 -10.87 -13.38
C ILE A 16 1.66 -11.93 -13.02
N PHE A 17 1.65 -12.33 -11.75
CA PHE A 17 0.70 -13.25 -11.13
C PHE A 17 0.35 -14.48 -12.00
N LYS A 18 1.36 -15.24 -12.42
CA LYS A 18 1.20 -16.33 -13.40
C LYS A 18 2.03 -17.56 -13.05
N GLU A 19 1.45 -18.74 -13.25
CA GLU A 19 2.16 -20.01 -13.18
C GLU A 19 3.11 -20.19 -14.37
N SER A 20 4.32 -20.66 -14.09
CA SER A 20 5.34 -20.96 -15.09
C SER A 20 6.21 -22.13 -14.63
N GLU A 21 7.19 -22.48 -15.45
CA GLU A 21 8.18 -23.52 -15.17
C GLU A 21 9.57 -22.89 -15.24
N ILE A 22 10.33 -23.03 -14.16
CA ILE A 22 11.73 -22.63 -14.10
C ILE A 22 12.62 -23.83 -14.43
N ASN A 23 13.54 -23.64 -15.37
CA ASN A 23 14.50 -24.64 -15.80
C ASN A 23 15.92 -24.06 -15.72
N SER A 24 16.62 -24.32 -14.61
CA SER A 24 17.97 -23.79 -14.35
C SER A 24 18.03 -22.25 -14.50
N GLY A 25 17.06 -21.54 -13.92
CA GLY A 25 17.02 -20.08 -13.98
C GLY A 25 16.26 -19.51 -15.17
N VAL A 26 15.87 -20.33 -16.14
CA VAL A 26 15.07 -19.89 -17.30
C VAL A 26 13.59 -20.11 -17.04
N ILE A 27 12.82 -19.03 -17.05
CA ILE A 27 11.36 -19.02 -16.86
C ILE A 27 10.71 -18.74 -18.22
N LYS A 28 9.75 -19.56 -18.63
CA LYS A 28 8.97 -19.34 -19.86
C LYS A 28 7.80 -18.40 -19.55
N LEU A 29 7.94 -17.13 -19.90
CA LEU A 29 6.94 -16.11 -19.67
C LEU A 29 7.00 -15.07 -20.78
N GLU A 30 5.87 -14.80 -21.42
CA GLU A 30 5.70 -13.67 -22.32
C GLU A 30 5.41 -12.44 -21.46
N ASN A 31 6.42 -11.60 -21.25
CA ASN A 31 6.26 -10.36 -20.50
C ASN A 31 7.34 -9.33 -20.87
N THR A 32 7.01 -8.07 -20.65
CA THR A 32 7.98 -6.97 -20.71
C THR A 32 8.78 -6.98 -19.42
N CYS A 33 10.02 -7.45 -19.46
CA CYS A 33 10.97 -7.35 -18.35
C CYS A 33 12.15 -6.45 -18.72
N GLU A 34 12.72 -5.78 -17.71
CA GLU A 34 13.97 -5.05 -17.84
C GLU A 34 15.12 -5.83 -17.20
N VAL A 35 16.31 -5.72 -17.81
CA VAL A 35 17.51 -6.38 -17.28
C VAL A 35 17.92 -5.68 -15.99
N GLY A 36 17.98 -6.43 -14.89
CA GLY A 36 18.26 -5.89 -13.57
C GLY A 36 17.07 -5.90 -12.62
N ASP A 37 15.85 -6.11 -13.13
CA ASP A 37 14.64 -6.24 -12.33
C ASP A 37 14.76 -7.38 -11.32
N LYS A 38 14.05 -7.23 -10.20
CA LYS A 38 13.93 -8.28 -9.20
C LYS A 38 12.50 -8.78 -9.19
N ILE A 39 12.35 -10.10 -9.28
CA ILE A 39 11.06 -10.77 -9.39
C ILE A 39 10.91 -11.72 -8.21
N GLN A 40 9.74 -11.73 -7.59
CA GLN A 40 9.40 -12.71 -6.57
C GLN A 40 8.79 -13.96 -7.21
N LEU A 41 9.41 -15.09 -6.88
CA LEU A 41 8.98 -16.43 -7.24
C LEU A 41 8.43 -17.14 -6.02
N VAL A 42 7.34 -17.88 -6.21
CA VAL A 42 6.75 -18.74 -5.19
C VAL A 42 6.82 -20.18 -5.71
N HIS A 43 7.53 -21.04 -5.00
CA HIS A 43 7.70 -22.44 -5.37
C HIS A 43 6.55 -23.29 -4.83
N GLU A 44 6.42 -24.54 -5.28
CA GLU A 44 5.36 -25.46 -4.83
C GLU A 44 5.38 -25.73 -3.31
N ASP A 45 6.57 -25.65 -2.68
CA ASP A 45 6.75 -25.77 -1.23
C ASP A 45 6.32 -24.51 -0.44
N SER A 46 5.66 -23.56 -1.11
CA SER A 46 5.31 -22.23 -0.59
C SER A 46 6.51 -21.36 -0.21
N SER A 47 7.74 -21.75 -0.58
CA SER A 47 8.92 -20.90 -0.39
C SER A 47 8.87 -19.71 -1.36
N LYS A 48 9.12 -18.51 -0.82
CA LYS A 48 9.22 -17.27 -1.59
C LYS A 48 10.68 -16.90 -1.78
N GLU A 49 11.07 -16.56 -2.99
CA GLU A 49 12.44 -16.20 -3.35
C GLU A 49 12.42 -14.99 -4.27
N ILE A 50 13.22 -13.97 -3.94
CA ILE A 50 13.43 -12.81 -4.81
C ILE A 50 14.67 -13.09 -5.65
N VAL A 51 14.50 -13.08 -6.97
CA VAL A 51 15.57 -13.37 -7.93
C VAL A 51 15.80 -12.18 -8.83
N LYS A 52 17.05 -11.94 -9.22
CA LYS A 52 17.40 -10.90 -10.17
C LYS A 52 17.32 -11.42 -11.61
N VAL A 53 16.76 -10.62 -12.50
CA VAL A 53 16.71 -10.86 -13.94
C VAL A 53 18.06 -10.49 -14.55
N ILE A 54 18.70 -11.48 -15.19
CA ILE A 54 19.99 -11.35 -15.87
C ILE A 54 19.79 -11.06 -17.36
N ALA A 55 18.79 -11.68 -17.99
CA ALA A 55 18.44 -11.44 -19.37
C ALA A 55 16.94 -11.57 -19.59
N CYS A 56 16.39 -10.73 -20.46
CA CYS A 56 14.99 -10.73 -20.83
C CYS A 56 14.87 -10.98 -22.34
N HIS A 57 14.01 -11.93 -22.71
CA HIS A 57 13.59 -12.21 -24.08
C HIS A 57 12.06 -12.15 -24.14
N GLU A 58 11.49 -11.92 -25.33
CA GLU A 58 10.03 -11.76 -25.53
C GLU A 58 9.19 -12.92 -24.96
N THR A 59 9.76 -14.13 -24.86
CA THR A 59 9.06 -15.34 -24.40
C THR A 59 9.74 -16.02 -23.20
N LYS A 60 10.87 -15.48 -22.72
CA LYS A 60 11.71 -16.13 -21.70
C LYS A 60 12.44 -15.13 -20.83
N ILE A 61 12.49 -15.39 -19.54
CA ILE A 61 13.25 -14.61 -18.56
C ILE A 61 14.37 -15.49 -18.00
N VAL A 62 15.59 -14.98 -17.97
CA VAL A 62 16.74 -15.64 -17.36
C VAL A 62 17.03 -14.97 -16.02
N THR A 63 17.06 -15.76 -14.97
CA THR A 63 17.25 -15.34 -13.58
C THR A 63 18.48 -16.04 -12.98
N ASP A 64 19.00 -15.50 -11.87
CA ASP A 64 20.15 -16.08 -11.16
C ASP A 64 19.82 -17.35 -10.34
N SER A 65 18.55 -17.79 -10.31
CA SER A 65 18.17 -18.97 -9.55
C SER A 65 18.58 -20.25 -10.26
N LYS A 66 19.12 -21.22 -9.51
CA LYS A 66 19.48 -22.55 -10.04
C LYS A 66 18.36 -23.58 -9.88
N LYS A 67 17.20 -23.17 -9.38
CA LYS A 67 16.07 -24.07 -9.12
C LYS A 67 15.41 -24.55 -10.41
N LYS A 68 14.71 -25.67 -10.29
CA LYS A 68 13.96 -26.35 -11.35
C LYS A 68 12.59 -26.76 -10.84
N GLY A 69 11.59 -26.69 -11.70
CA GLY A 69 10.24 -27.16 -11.42
C GLY A 69 9.18 -26.12 -11.74
N LYS A 70 7.95 -26.38 -11.30
CA LYS A 70 6.86 -25.40 -11.40
C LYS A 70 7.09 -24.28 -10.40
N VAL A 71 6.80 -23.07 -10.85
CA VAL A 71 6.97 -21.86 -10.06
C VAL A 71 5.83 -20.91 -10.38
N PHE A 72 5.34 -20.22 -9.36
CA PHE A 72 4.40 -19.14 -9.52
C PHE A 72 5.16 -17.81 -9.51
N VAL A 73 5.10 -17.07 -10.62
CA VAL A 73 5.71 -15.75 -10.74
C VAL A 73 4.72 -14.74 -10.15
N TYR A 74 5.02 -14.22 -8.95
CA TYR A 74 4.15 -13.28 -8.27
C TYR A 74 4.22 -11.91 -8.96
N GLY A 75 5.42 -11.35 -9.08
CA GLY A 75 5.66 -10.12 -9.81
C GLY A 75 6.94 -9.40 -9.39
N ASN A 76 7.03 -8.10 -9.69
CA ASN A 76 8.26 -7.32 -9.58
C ASN A 76 8.38 -6.62 -8.22
N GLU A 77 9.60 -6.55 -7.68
CA GLU A 77 9.93 -5.65 -6.56
C GLU A 77 10.05 -4.22 -7.11
N ILE A 78 9.32 -3.29 -6.49
CA ILE A 78 9.36 -1.86 -6.81
C ILE A 78 9.78 -1.09 -5.57
N ASP A 79 10.59 -0.04 -5.74
CA ASP A 79 11.08 0.79 -4.63
C ASP A 79 10.02 1.81 -4.15
N ASP A 80 8.99 2.07 -4.95
CA ASP A 80 7.95 3.07 -4.70
C ASP A 80 6.60 2.47 -4.26
N TYR A 81 6.63 1.30 -3.60
CA TYR A 81 5.40 0.68 -3.10
C TYR A 81 4.76 1.53 -2.02
N LYS A 82 3.48 1.87 -2.21
CA LYS A 82 2.69 2.66 -1.27
C LYS A 82 1.72 1.76 -0.52
N SER A 83 1.83 1.76 0.81
CA SER A 83 0.90 1.06 1.69
C SER A 83 0.11 2.05 2.53
N VAL A 84 -1.11 1.65 2.90
CA VAL A 84 -2.05 2.45 3.68
C VAL A 84 -2.31 1.76 5.02
N ASP A 85 -2.06 2.48 6.11
CA ASP A 85 -2.42 2.07 7.47
C ASP A 85 -3.85 2.54 7.78
N TYR A 86 -4.79 1.60 7.69
CA TYR A 86 -6.21 1.89 7.93
C TYR A 86 -6.53 2.20 9.39
N ASP A 87 -5.75 1.69 10.34
CA ASP A 87 -5.94 1.98 11.76
C ASP A 87 -5.55 3.43 12.06
N ALA A 88 -4.43 3.89 11.48
CA ALA A 88 -4.02 5.29 11.50
C ALA A 88 -5.09 6.23 10.90
N ILE A 89 -5.69 5.89 9.76
CA ILE A 89 -6.78 6.67 9.13
C ILE A 89 -8.00 6.73 10.05
N SER A 90 -8.40 5.58 10.61
CA SER A 90 -9.54 5.49 11.49
C SER A 90 -9.36 6.37 12.73
N MET A 91 -8.19 6.29 13.38
CA MET A 91 -7.85 7.14 14.52
C MET A 91 -7.83 8.63 14.19
N LEU A 92 -7.34 8.99 13.00
CA LEU A 92 -7.36 10.37 12.52
C LEU A 92 -8.81 10.88 12.40
N ASN A 93 -9.71 10.09 11.81
CA ASN A 93 -11.12 10.46 11.66
C ASN A 93 -11.86 10.57 12.99
N VAL A 94 -11.57 9.69 13.95
CA VAL A 94 -12.12 9.79 15.31
C VAL A 94 -11.66 11.09 15.97
N SER A 95 -10.37 11.41 15.87
CA SER A 95 -9.80 12.65 16.43
C SER A 95 -10.41 13.89 15.79
N ALA A 96 -10.60 13.89 14.47
CA ALA A 96 -11.26 14.96 13.74
C ALA A 96 -12.72 15.14 14.20
N THR A 97 -13.47 14.03 14.34
CA THR A 97 -14.87 14.06 14.82
C THR A 97 -14.97 14.62 16.25
N GLN A 98 -14.03 14.24 17.13
CA GLN A 98 -13.97 14.78 18.49
C GLN A 98 -13.68 16.28 18.51
N GLU A 99 -12.80 16.77 17.64
CA GLU A 99 -12.49 18.19 17.54
C GLU A 99 -13.66 19.00 16.96
N LEU A 100 -14.31 18.48 15.92
CA LEU A 100 -15.55 19.04 15.38
C LEU A 100 -16.63 19.17 16.47
N HIS A 101 -16.80 18.14 17.31
CA HIS A 101 -17.74 18.19 18.42
C HIS A 101 -17.42 19.30 19.44
N LYS A 102 -16.14 19.53 19.75
CA LYS A 102 -15.73 20.65 20.62
C LYS A 102 -16.07 22.00 20.01
N ILE A 103 -15.84 22.16 18.70
CA ILE A 103 -16.19 23.39 17.97
C ILE A 103 -17.70 23.62 18.03
N ILE A 104 -18.51 22.59 17.76
CA ILE A 104 -19.97 22.67 17.83
C ILE A 104 -20.42 23.12 19.23
N LYS A 105 -19.92 22.47 20.30
CA LYS A 105 -20.25 22.85 21.69
C LYS A 105 -19.90 24.31 21.99
N LYS A 106 -18.73 24.76 21.54
CA LYS A 106 -18.28 26.16 21.75
C LYS A 106 -19.17 27.15 21.02
N LEU A 107 -19.59 26.82 19.79
CA LEU A 107 -20.52 27.65 19.01
C LEU A 107 -21.91 27.69 19.64
N SER A 108 -22.46 26.55 20.05
CA SER A 108 -23.76 26.47 20.72
C SER A 108 -23.78 27.31 22.01
N LYS A 109 -22.75 27.22 22.84
CA LYS A 109 -22.63 28.05 24.05
C LYS A 109 -22.58 29.55 23.74
N LYS A 110 -21.84 29.93 22.69
CA LYS A 110 -21.74 31.34 22.27
C LYS A 110 -23.08 31.88 21.77
N ILE A 111 -23.85 31.05 21.05
CA ILE A 111 -25.21 31.40 20.61
C ILE A 111 -26.10 31.62 21.82
N GLU A 112 -26.08 30.70 22.80
CA GLU A 112 -26.85 30.83 24.03
C GLU A 112 -26.51 32.11 24.81
N ASP A 113 -25.23 32.40 25.00
CA ASP A 113 -24.75 33.61 25.67
C ASP A 113 -25.21 34.89 24.95
N LEU A 114 -25.19 34.90 23.61
CA LEU A 114 -25.63 36.03 22.80
C LEU A 114 -27.14 36.21 22.87
N THR A 115 -27.91 35.12 22.76
CA THR A 115 -29.38 35.15 22.87
C THR A 115 -29.80 35.68 24.24
N ASN A 116 -29.16 35.23 25.32
CA ASN A 116 -29.44 35.74 26.67
C ASN A 116 -29.15 37.24 26.80
N LYS A 117 -28.06 37.72 26.20
CA LYS A 117 -27.74 39.16 26.16
C LYS A 117 -28.78 39.96 25.39
N VAL A 118 -29.19 39.50 24.21
CA VAL A 118 -30.23 40.16 23.41
C VAL A 118 -31.54 40.25 24.20
N ASN A 119 -32.01 39.13 24.77
CA ASN A 119 -33.22 39.11 25.58
C ASN A 119 -33.14 40.07 26.79
N SER A 120 -31.96 40.19 27.43
CA SER A 120 -31.78 41.12 28.55
C SER A 120 -31.79 42.60 28.15
N LEU A 121 -31.50 42.90 26.88
CA LEU A 121 -31.53 44.25 26.32
C LEU A 121 -32.94 44.61 25.81
N GLU A 122 -33.67 43.66 25.26
CA GLU A 122 -35.06 43.87 24.79
C GLU A 122 -36.07 44.03 25.94
N ASN A 123 -35.77 43.45 27.11
CA ASN A 123 -36.60 43.56 28.32
C ASN A 123 -36.26 44.78 29.20
N LYS A 124 -35.48 45.74 28.68
CA LYS A 124 -35.17 47.03 29.30
C LYS A 124 -35.87 48.16 28.55
#